data_AF-A0A847NMZ6-F1
#
_entry.id   AF-A0A847NMZ6-F1
#
_cell.length_a   1.000
_cell.length_b   1.000
_cell.length_c   1.000
_cell.angle_alpha   90.00
_cell.angle_beta   90.00
_cell.angle_gamma   90.00
#
_symmetry.space_group_name_H-M   'P 1'
#
loop_
_entity.id
_entity.type
_entity.pdbx_description
1 polymer ?
#
loop_
_entity_poly.entity_id
_entity_poly.type
_entity_poly.pdbx_seq_one_letter_code
_entity_poly.pdbx_strand_id
1 'polypeptide(L)'
;MGLKTVFPLEFGYKFDDYISLMRSILIKSLYDSDIKSSSGYKGMQKSNHFNECWTIKFEYLKGVYGLALSDVKDGTAEFRLYYFPDEAEKLVDSSSLFESILISKEDYLKKIRNFLSFKEIYLNFEIARVYLRFSKDGISVMFKSLLRDRLYSKDGVYLNDKAIIKSGGIDKNFPSFGVSLPFINFFHIAMDKIYKTDLESARVYKKTIYPKIYDKFGNLYDKKDNKLTQICINITYGKADREFDTKNLKKIPNDSHLHKFLRNLKEKNLEFKSQNAGINFFVVTGYLGSGKTKFLQNFIEYEVGQSRFTGVIQNEIGKIGLDGDLVDASYALVEIDEGCVCCSMAGQIRSAVAMLEPKNPDTILLETTGVANPFNLLSELDEVKDVVNLCGIITLVDGLNFLDTYEKADIVLEQVKAADIILLNKIDLISDDEKEKIRQILYENNRCAEIFETMNGEINPNFLLQNKNQTSFMASLLIEGEFHTTHADDKIKSFKKDLHDEIDRDEFVKFIKELPDSFYRIKGLMSFRGDTKQYVFQYVNKKFDITLFSNEKKCANFLVFIGKNIDEGINFPFGKA
;
A
#
# COMPACT_ATOMS: atom_id res chain seq x y z
N MET A 1 34.20 17.32 0.18
CA MET A 1 34.49 16.88 -1.21
C MET A 1 33.26 17.22 -1.99
N GLY A 2 33.36 18.05 -3.02
CA GLY A 2 32.23 18.39 -3.90
C GLY A 2 32.40 17.75 -5.27
N LEU A 3 31.56 18.13 -6.23
CA LEU A 3 31.54 17.55 -7.58
C LEU A 3 32.90 17.62 -8.31
N LYS A 4 33.80 18.55 -7.98
CA LYS A 4 35.20 18.61 -8.48
C LYS A 4 35.99 17.31 -8.27
N THR A 5 35.57 16.49 -7.31
CA THR A 5 36.17 15.17 -7.07
C THR A 5 35.69 14.09 -8.06
N VAL A 6 34.53 14.29 -8.69
CA VAL A 6 33.85 13.37 -9.64
C VAL A 6 33.99 13.85 -11.08
N PHE A 7 33.98 15.16 -11.29
CA PHE A 7 34.17 15.82 -12.58
C PHE A 7 35.13 17.01 -12.39
N PRO A 8 36.44 16.84 -12.65
CA PRO A 8 37.45 17.85 -12.34
C PRO A 8 37.55 18.98 -13.39
N LEU A 9 36.81 18.87 -14.50
CA LEU A 9 36.80 19.86 -15.60
C LEU A 9 35.77 20.97 -15.34
N GLU A 10 35.94 22.11 -16.02
CA GLU A 10 34.91 23.15 -16.04
C GLU A 10 33.63 22.62 -16.71
N PHE A 11 32.49 22.78 -16.04
CA PHE A 11 31.21 22.25 -16.51
C PHE A 11 30.55 23.25 -17.47
N GLY A 12 30.57 22.96 -18.76
CA GLY A 12 30.06 23.84 -19.82
C GLY A 12 28.54 23.82 -20.02
N TYR A 13 27.80 23.03 -19.23
CA TYR A 13 26.35 22.83 -19.33
C TYR A 13 25.89 22.28 -20.70
N LYS A 14 26.78 21.58 -21.42
CA LYS A 14 26.50 20.96 -22.72
C LYS A 14 26.14 19.49 -22.56
N PHE A 15 25.59 18.91 -23.63
CA PHE A 15 25.22 17.49 -23.70
C PHE A 15 26.36 16.56 -23.23
N ASP A 16 27.58 16.78 -23.72
CA ASP A 16 28.75 15.95 -23.39
C ASP A 16 29.18 16.07 -21.92
N ASP A 17 28.96 17.23 -21.30
CA ASP A 17 29.28 17.46 -19.88
C ASP A 17 28.36 16.61 -19.00
N TYR A 18 27.06 16.58 -19.30
CA TYR A 18 26.07 15.77 -18.57
C TYR A 18 26.26 14.28 -18.79
N ILE A 19 26.57 13.85 -20.03
CA ILE A 19 26.95 12.46 -20.30
C ILE A 19 28.17 12.06 -19.48
N SER A 20 29.20 12.90 -19.48
CA SER A 20 30.45 12.61 -18.76
C SER A 20 30.25 12.60 -17.25
N LEU A 21 29.43 13.50 -16.71
CA LEU A 21 29.05 13.52 -15.31
C LEU A 21 28.32 12.23 -14.91
N MET A 22 27.28 11.85 -15.65
CA MET A 22 26.51 10.64 -15.39
C MET A 22 27.41 9.39 -15.46
N ARG A 23 28.27 9.31 -16.48
CA ARG A 23 29.26 8.24 -16.60
C ARG A 23 30.17 8.17 -15.37
N SER A 24 30.71 9.29 -14.91
CA SER A 24 31.59 9.32 -13.73
C SER A 24 30.87 8.83 -12.47
N ILE A 25 29.59 9.17 -12.29
CA ILE A 25 28.77 8.69 -11.18
C ILE A 25 28.64 7.15 -11.26
N LEU A 26 28.18 6.63 -12.41
CA LEU A 26 27.96 5.19 -12.59
C LEU A 26 29.24 4.35 -12.45
N ILE A 27 30.38 4.84 -12.97
CA ILE A 27 31.68 4.17 -12.86
C ILE A 27 32.15 4.15 -11.40
N LYS A 28 32.11 5.29 -10.70
CA LYS A 28 32.57 5.35 -9.31
C LYS A 28 31.76 4.44 -8.40
N SER A 29 30.45 4.40 -8.59
CA SER A 29 29.56 3.50 -7.84
C SER A 29 29.87 2.01 -8.07
N LEU A 30 30.53 1.63 -9.17
CA LEU A 30 30.93 0.24 -9.43
C LEU A 30 32.06 -0.24 -8.51
N TYR A 31 32.91 0.68 -8.08
CA TYR A 31 34.09 0.40 -7.24
C TYR A 31 33.85 0.71 -5.77
N ASP A 32 32.63 1.11 -5.41
CA ASP A 32 32.26 1.48 -4.06
C ASP A 32 31.44 0.37 -3.40
N SER A 33 32.03 -0.29 -2.39
CA SER A 33 31.41 -1.43 -1.71
C SER A 33 30.09 -1.08 -1.05
N ASP A 34 30.01 0.09 -0.42
CA ASP A 34 28.84 0.51 0.36
C ASP A 34 27.67 0.83 -0.57
N ILE A 35 27.94 1.52 -1.69
CA ILE A 35 26.91 1.78 -2.71
C ILE A 35 26.37 0.46 -3.24
N LYS A 36 27.23 -0.52 -3.53
CA LYS A 36 26.79 -1.82 -4.05
C LYS A 36 25.95 -2.60 -3.04
N SER A 37 26.39 -2.70 -1.79
CA SER A 37 25.65 -3.44 -0.76
C SER A 37 24.31 -2.81 -0.42
N SER A 38 24.23 -1.47 -0.37
CA SER A 38 23.01 -0.77 0.08
C SER A 38 22.02 -0.45 -1.04
N SER A 39 22.45 -0.47 -2.31
CA SER A 39 21.58 -0.22 -3.48
C SER A 39 21.31 -1.44 -4.36
N GLY A 40 22.01 -2.56 -4.13
CA GLY A 40 21.91 -3.75 -4.99
C GLY A 40 22.48 -3.54 -6.39
N TYR A 41 23.22 -2.45 -6.64
CA TYR A 41 23.86 -2.18 -7.93
C TYR A 41 24.89 -3.26 -8.25
N LYS A 42 24.65 -4.03 -9.31
CA LYS A 42 25.56 -5.10 -9.78
C LYS A 42 26.55 -4.57 -10.82
N GLY A 43 26.10 -3.65 -11.67
CA GLY A 43 26.97 -2.96 -12.60
C GLY A 43 26.24 -2.34 -13.78
N MET A 44 27.02 -1.86 -14.74
CA MET A 44 26.53 -1.25 -15.97
C MET A 44 27.32 -1.73 -17.19
N GLN A 45 26.72 -1.57 -18.36
CA GLN A 45 27.37 -1.72 -19.65
C GLN A 45 27.03 -0.51 -20.52
N LYS A 46 28.04 0.04 -21.20
CA LYS A 46 27.87 1.11 -22.18
C LYS A 46 27.46 0.52 -23.54
N SER A 47 26.53 1.18 -24.21
CA SER A 47 26.12 0.88 -25.59
C SER A 47 27.20 1.30 -26.59
N ASN A 48 27.31 0.57 -27.70
CA ASN A 48 28.37 0.75 -28.72
C ASN A 48 28.00 1.74 -29.84
N HIS A 49 26.97 2.57 -29.68
CA HIS A 49 26.45 3.48 -30.73
C HIS A 49 26.66 4.98 -30.46
N PHE A 50 26.38 5.81 -31.48
CA PHE A 50 26.64 7.26 -31.56
C PHE A 50 26.09 8.09 -30.40
N ASN A 51 24.99 7.66 -29.76
CA ASN A 51 24.45 8.30 -28.56
C ASN A 51 24.77 7.43 -27.35
N GLU A 52 25.62 7.95 -26.45
CA GLU A 52 26.03 7.23 -25.25
C GLU A 52 24.82 6.94 -24.36
N CYS A 53 24.53 5.65 -24.17
CA CYS A 53 23.54 5.14 -23.23
C CYS A 53 24.08 3.94 -22.46
N TRP A 54 23.44 3.63 -21.34
CA TRP A 54 23.87 2.58 -20.42
C TRP A 54 22.75 1.60 -20.16
N THR A 55 23.09 0.32 -20.11
CA THR A 55 22.26 -0.70 -19.48
C THR A 55 22.77 -0.95 -18.07
N ILE A 56 21.89 -1.03 -17.09
CA ILE A 56 22.22 -1.12 -15.67
C ILE A 56 21.52 -2.35 -15.08
N LYS A 57 22.23 -3.08 -14.21
CA LYS A 57 21.71 -4.25 -13.51
C LYS A 57 21.64 -4.01 -12.00
N PHE A 58 20.48 -4.26 -11.42
CA PHE A 58 20.26 -4.30 -9.97
C PHE A 58 19.91 -5.72 -9.53
N GLU A 59 20.12 -6.02 -8.25
CA GLU A 59 19.86 -7.33 -7.63
C GLU A 59 18.37 -7.67 -7.49
N TYR A 60 17.55 -6.65 -7.27
CA TYR A 60 16.17 -6.82 -6.80
C TYR A 60 15.18 -7.24 -7.89
N LEU A 61 15.59 -7.08 -9.15
CA LEU A 61 14.75 -7.34 -10.32
C LEU A 61 15.56 -8.08 -11.39
N LYS A 62 14.94 -9.06 -12.05
CA LYS A 62 15.60 -9.91 -13.06
C LYS A 62 15.86 -9.17 -14.38
N GLY A 63 15.11 -8.12 -14.66
CA GLY A 63 15.26 -7.31 -15.86
C GLY A 63 16.49 -6.42 -15.85
N VAL A 64 16.59 -5.61 -16.90
CA VAL A 64 17.71 -4.71 -17.17
C VAL A 64 17.17 -3.29 -17.28
N TYR A 65 17.82 -2.34 -16.64
CA TYR A 65 17.48 -0.93 -16.77
C TYR A 65 18.22 -0.33 -17.96
N GLY A 66 17.61 0.63 -18.64
CA GLY A 66 18.26 1.48 -19.64
C GLY A 66 18.30 2.93 -19.15
N LEU A 67 19.38 3.65 -19.41
CA LEU A 67 19.50 5.08 -19.12
C LEU A 67 20.09 5.79 -20.32
N ALA A 68 19.43 6.84 -20.79
CA ALA A 68 19.89 7.65 -21.91
C ALA A 68 19.63 9.13 -21.69
N LEU A 69 20.60 9.99 -22.03
CA LEU A 69 20.36 11.42 -22.12
C LEU A 69 19.54 11.70 -23.38
N SER A 70 18.43 12.40 -23.23
CA SER A 70 17.51 12.71 -24.32
C SER A 70 17.58 14.17 -24.78
N ASP A 71 17.84 15.11 -23.86
CA ASP A 71 17.87 16.53 -24.18
C ASP A 71 18.66 17.31 -23.11
N VAL A 72 19.17 18.49 -23.48
CA VAL A 72 19.73 19.48 -22.55
C VAL A 72 19.20 20.86 -22.92
N LYS A 73 18.42 21.47 -22.02
CA LYS A 73 17.81 22.79 -22.21
C LYS A 73 17.96 23.64 -20.96
N ASP A 74 18.35 24.90 -21.15
CA ASP A 74 18.49 25.90 -20.08
C ASP A 74 19.33 25.41 -18.88
N GLY A 75 20.42 24.69 -19.17
CA GLY A 75 21.29 24.09 -18.15
C GLY A 75 20.61 22.98 -17.33
N THR A 76 19.60 22.31 -17.90
CA THR A 76 18.93 21.15 -17.34
C THR A 76 19.01 19.98 -18.32
N ALA A 77 19.55 18.86 -17.87
CA ALA A 77 19.59 17.62 -18.65
C ALA A 77 18.37 16.74 -18.36
N GLU A 78 17.76 16.18 -19.40
CA GLU A 78 16.66 15.20 -19.30
C GLU A 78 17.15 13.81 -19.69
N PHE A 79 17.33 12.95 -18.70
CA PHE A 79 17.58 11.52 -18.91
C PHE A 79 16.26 10.74 -18.90
N ARG A 80 16.16 9.75 -19.79
CA ARG A 80 15.06 8.77 -19.81
C ARG A 80 15.54 7.47 -19.20
N LEU A 81 14.74 6.94 -18.28
CA LEU A 81 14.95 5.67 -17.61
C LEU A 81 13.99 4.63 -18.16
N TYR A 82 14.54 3.49 -18.55
CA TYR A 82 13.83 2.36 -19.13
C TYR A 82 13.98 1.14 -18.24
N TYR A 83 13.01 0.23 -18.32
CA TYR A 83 13.13 -1.09 -17.73
C TYR A 83 12.69 -2.15 -18.74
N PHE A 84 13.59 -3.10 -18.98
CA PHE A 84 13.41 -4.22 -19.89
C PHE A 84 13.20 -5.48 -19.05
N PRO A 85 11.96 -5.94 -18.87
CA PRO A 85 11.67 -7.13 -18.06
C PRO A 85 12.34 -8.37 -18.65
N ASP A 86 12.76 -9.29 -17.79
CA ASP A 86 13.08 -10.66 -18.16
C ASP A 86 11.79 -11.45 -18.41
N GLU A 87 11.80 -12.39 -19.36
CA GLU A 87 10.61 -13.16 -19.75
C GLU A 87 10.02 -13.95 -18.56
N ALA A 88 10.85 -14.34 -17.59
CA ALA A 88 10.41 -15.09 -16.42
C ALA A 88 9.86 -14.19 -15.28
N GLU A 89 9.67 -12.89 -15.50
CA GLU A 89 9.08 -11.99 -14.51
C GLU A 89 7.56 -11.87 -14.65
N LYS A 90 6.84 -11.87 -13.52
CA LYS A 90 5.41 -11.51 -13.47
C LYS A 90 5.13 -10.09 -13.99
N LEU A 91 6.14 -9.22 -14.06
CA LEU A 91 5.99 -7.88 -14.65
C LEU A 91 5.61 -7.93 -16.15
N VAL A 92 5.88 -9.04 -16.84
CA VAL A 92 5.46 -9.26 -18.22
C VAL A 92 3.93 -9.24 -18.32
N ASP A 93 3.20 -9.80 -17.35
CA ASP A 93 1.73 -9.80 -17.31
C ASP A 93 1.12 -8.40 -17.12
N SER A 94 1.92 -7.46 -16.60
CA SER A 94 1.54 -6.06 -16.43
C SER A 94 1.95 -5.16 -17.60
N SER A 95 2.68 -5.71 -18.58
CA SER A 95 3.10 -5.04 -19.81
C SER A 95 1.99 -5.10 -20.85
N SER A 96 2.03 -4.22 -21.86
CA SER A 96 1.12 -4.31 -23.01
C SER A 96 1.36 -5.60 -23.79
N LEU A 97 0.33 -6.05 -24.52
CA LEU A 97 0.44 -7.21 -25.41
C LEU A 97 1.59 -7.05 -26.42
N PHE A 98 1.80 -5.84 -26.94
CA PHE A 98 2.90 -5.56 -27.87
C PHE A 98 4.27 -5.69 -27.18
N GLU A 99 4.42 -5.16 -25.96
CA GLU A 99 5.65 -5.32 -25.17
C GLU A 99 5.92 -6.80 -24.86
N SER A 100 4.90 -7.57 -24.47
CA SER A 100 5.03 -9.01 -24.21
C SER A 100 5.48 -9.79 -25.44
N ILE A 101 5.01 -9.41 -26.64
CA ILE A 101 5.51 -9.97 -27.91
C ILE A 101 6.97 -9.57 -28.16
N LEU A 102 7.40 -8.36 -27.78
CA LEU A 102 8.81 -7.96 -27.92
C LEU A 102 9.72 -8.75 -26.97
N ILE A 103 9.27 -8.99 -25.74
CA ILE A 103 10.02 -9.70 -24.70
C ILE A 103 10.26 -11.17 -25.10
N SER A 104 9.27 -11.82 -25.72
CA SER A 104 9.36 -13.24 -26.13
C SER A 104 10.21 -13.50 -27.39
N LYS A 105 10.75 -12.45 -28.03
CA LYS A 105 11.61 -12.63 -29.21
C LYS A 105 13.01 -13.10 -28.81
N GLU A 106 13.54 -14.07 -29.56
CA GLU A 106 14.90 -14.59 -29.35
C GLU A 106 16.01 -13.52 -29.41
N ASP A 107 15.78 -12.42 -30.15
CA ASP A 107 16.74 -11.32 -30.30
C ASP A 107 16.56 -10.19 -29.26
N TYR A 108 15.57 -10.28 -28.36
CA TYR A 108 15.24 -9.24 -27.39
C TYR A 108 16.44 -8.82 -26.53
N LEU A 109 17.13 -9.77 -25.90
CA LEU A 109 18.31 -9.49 -25.07
C LEU A 109 19.47 -8.87 -25.89
N LYS A 110 19.60 -9.23 -27.17
CA LYS A 110 20.60 -8.64 -28.07
C LYS A 110 20.27 -7.17 -28.36
N LYS A 111 18.98 -6.85 -28.55
CA LYS A 111 18.50 -5.48 -28.81
C LYS A 111 18.67 -4.58 -27.60
N ILE A 112 18.42 -5.07 -26.38
CA ILE A 112 18.57 -4.29 -25.14
C ILE A 112 19.96 -3.66 -25.01
N ARG A 113 21.02 -4.40 -25.39
CA ARG A 113 22.41 -3.90 -25.29
C ARG A 113 22.64 -2.59 -26.05
N ASN A 114 21.86 -2.35 -27.11
CA ASN A 114 21.90 -1.13 -27.91
C ASN A 114 20.48 -0.56 -28.10
N PHE A 115 19.66 -0.54 -27.05
CA PHE A 115 18.22 -0.31 -27.12
C PHE A 115 17.78 0.96 -27.87
N LEU A 116 18.57 2.04 -27.83
CA LEU A 116 18.29 3.27 -28.59
C LEU A 116 18.33 3.11 -30.10
N SER A 117 18.93 2.03 -30.60
CA SER A 117 19.00 1.71 -32.03
C SER A 117 17.71 1.04 -32.53
N PHE A 118 16.83 0.64 -31.62
CA PHE A 118 15.62 -0.11 -31.92
C PHE A 118 14.39 0.67 -31.45
N LYS A 119 13.69 1.27 -32.41
CA LYS A 119 12.53 2.14 -32.17
C LYS A 119 11.44 1.44 -31.35
N GLU A 120 11.20 0.18 -31.63
CA GLU A 120 10.25 -0.64 -30.90
C GLU A 120 10.62 -0.84 -29.42
N ILE A 121 11.91 -0.78 -29.07
CA ILE A 121 12.37 -0.95 -27.69
C ILE A 121 12.25 0.38 -26.92
N TYR A 122 12.91 1.45 -27.40
CA TYR A 122 12.94 2.70 -26.63
C TYR A 122 11.60 3.45 -26.61
N LEU A 123 10.62 3.12 -27.46
CA LEU A 123 9.29 3.76 -27.39
C LEU A 123 8.35 3.13 -26.36
N ASN A 124 8.59 1.89 -25.92
CA ASN A 124 7.64 1.13 -25.11
C ASN A 124 8.08 0.96 -23.65
N PHE A 125 9.38 0.83 -23.40
CA PHE A 125 9.89 0.46 -22.07
C PHE A 125 10.29 1.65 -21.16
N GLU A 126 9.90 2.89 -21.48
CA GLU A 126 10.18 4.06 -20.63
C GLU A 126 9.37 3.97 -19.33
N ILE A 127 10.04 4.06 -18.18
CA ILE A 127 9.39 3.99 -16.86
C ILE A 127 9.46 5.31 -16.09
N ALA A 128 10.51 6.12 -16.32
CA ALA A 128 10.67 7.38 -15.63
C ALA A 128 11.57 8.36 -16.41
N ARG A 129 11.56 9.62 -15.96
CA ARG A 129 12.46 10.68 -16.43
C ARG A 129 13.23 11.27 -15.26
N VAL A 130 14.49 11.59 -15.49
CA VAL A 130 15.41 12.14 -14.50
C VAL A 130 15.95 13.45 -15.03
N TYR A 131 15.56 14.55 -14.38
CA TYR A 131 16.04 15.88 -14.70
C TYR A 131 17.19 16.24 -13.78
N LEU A 132 18.31 16.66 -14.35
CA LEU A 132 19.51 17.04 -13.61
C LEU A 132 19.87 18.49 -13.88
N ARG A 133 20.03 19.25 -12.81
CA ARG A 133 20.47 20.64 -12.86
C ARG A 133 21.68 20.80 -11.95
N PHE A 134 22.75 21.34 -12.52
CA PHE A 134 24.03 21.46 -11.84
C PHE A 134 24.30 22.92 -11.46
N SER A 135 24.92 23.15 -10.31
CA SER A 135 25.52 24.43 -9.93
C SER A 135 26.94 24.19 -9.40
N LYS A 136 27.70 25.27 -9.22
CA LYS A 136 29.07 25.19 -8.69
C LYS A 136 29.14 24.50 -7.32
N ASP A 137 28.12 24.72 -6.49
CA ASP A 137 28.09 24.31 -5.09
C ASP A 137 27.02 23.24 -4.78
N GLY A 138 26.29 22.74 -5.79
CA GLY A 138 25.22 21.76 -5.58
C GLY A 138 24.69 21.08 -6.86
N ILE A 139 23.80 20.12 -6.67
CA ILE A 139 23.07 19.44 -7.73
C ILE A 139 21.61 19.25 -7.31
N SER A 140 20.70 19.59 -8.22
CA SER A 140 19.26 19.31 -8.06
C SER A 140 18.83 18.24 -9.05
N VAL A 141 18.04 17.30 -8.55
CA VAL A 141 17.57 16.12 -9.26
C VAL A 141 16.06 16.06 -9.16
N MET A 142 15.36 15.94 -10.28
CA MET A 142 13.93 15.68 -10.29
C MET A 142 13.61 14.38 -11.01
N PHE A 143 13.15 13.38 -10.26
CA PHE A 143 12.60 12.14 -10.82
C PHE A 143 11.11 12.35 -11.12
N LYS A 144 10.65 11.94 -12.30
CA LYS A 144 9.23 11.89 -12.67
C LYS A 144 8.89 10.50 -13.15
N SER A 145 7.95 9.83 -12.49
CA SER A 145 7.47 8.50 -12.88
C SER A 145 5.97 8.42 -12.76
N LEU A 146 5.33 7.64 -13.63
CA LEU A 146 3.93 7.27 -13.42
C LEU A 146 3.85 6.30 -12.25
N LEU A 147 2.85 6.46 -11.39
CA LEU A 147 2.58 5.48 -10.35
C LEU A 147 2.31 4.10 -10.97
N ARG A 148 1.35 4.08 -11.91
CA ARG A 148 1.15 2.99 -12.86
C ARG A 148 1.01 3.58 -14.25
N ASP A 149 1.77 3.05 -15.20
CA ASP A 149 1.60 3.33 -16.62
C ASP A 149 0.48 2.47 -17.17
N ARG A 150 -0.54 3.12 -17.75
CA ARG A 150 -1.71 2.44 -18.29
C ARG A 150 -1.97 2.82 -19.73
N LEU A 151 -2.18 1.79 -20.53
CA LEU A 151 -2.58 1.87 -21.92
C LEU A 151 -3.90 1.12 -22.09
N TYR A 152 -4.81 1.69 -22.87
CA TYR A 152 -6.12 1.11 -23.16
C TYR A 152 -6.26 0.85 -24.66
N SER A 153 -7.08 -0.14 -25.02
CA SER A 153 -7.48 -0.39 -26.41
C SER A 153 -8.89 0.14 -26.64
N LYS A 154 -9.07 1.07 -27.59
CA LYS A 154 -10.39 1.62 -27.93
C LYS A 154 -11.26 0.57 -28.59
N ASP A 155 -10.73 -0.10 -29.61
CA ASP A 155 -11.49 -1.03 -30.44
C ASP A 155 -11.38 -2.48 -29.94
N GLY A 156 -10.53 -2.75 -28.95
CA GLY A 156 -10.23 -4.10 -28.45
C GLY A 156 -9.19 -4.82 -29.31
N VAL A 157 -8.74 -5.98 -28.83
CA VAL A 157 -7.83 -6.89 -29.55
C VAL A 157 -8.45 -8.27 -29.54
N TYR A 158 -8.64 -8.85 -30.73
CA TYR A 158 -9.36 -10.11 -30.93
C TYR A 158 -8.46 -11.13 -31.62
N LEU A 159 -8.56 -12.39 -31.18
CA LEU A 159 -7.91 -13.53 -31.81
C LEU A 159 -8.97 -14.62 -32.02
N ASN A 160 -9.23 -15.00 -33.27
CA ASN A 160 -10.27 -15.98 -33.63
C ASN A 160 -11.63 -15.66 -32.99
N ASP A 161 -12.10 -14.42 -33.14
CA ASP A 161 -13.34 -13.87 -32.56
C ASP A 161 -13.41 -13.83 -31.02
N LYS A 162 -12.37 -14.30 -30.31
CA LYS A 162 -12.23 -14.16 -28.86
C LYS A 162 -11.53 -12.84 -28.52
N ALA A 163 -12.15 -12.02 -27.69
CA ALA A 163 -11.52 -10.81 -27.16
C ALA A 163 -10.37 -11.18 -26.21
N ILE A 164 -9.14 -10.86 -26.60
CA ILE A 164 -7.96 -10.87 -25.72
C ILE A 164 -7.96 -9.61 -24.86
N ILE A 165 -8.29 -8.48 -25.48
CA ILE A 165 -8.57 -7.21 -24.80
C ILE A 165 -9.94 -6.74 -25.29
N LYS A 166 -10.91 -6.55 -24.38
CA LYS A 166 -12.23 -6.01 -24.74
C LYS A 166 -12.11 -4.58 -25.26
N SER A 167 -13.04 -4.11 -26.09
CA SER A 167 -13.13 -2.70 -26.46
C SER A 167 -13.24 -1.81 -25.20
N GLY A 168 -12.42 -0.76 -25.14
CA GLY A 168 -12.24 0.08 -23.95
C GLY A 168 -11.39 -0.54 -22.83
N GLY A 169 -10.94 -1.79 -23.01
CA GLY A 169 -10.19 -2.57 -22.02
C GLY A 169 -8.75 -2.09 -21.83
N ILE A 170 -8.12 -2.57 -20.76
CA ILE A 170 -6.73 -2.27 -20.41
C ILE A 170 -5.80 -3.20 -21.18
N ASP A 171 -4.79 -2.62 -21.82
CA ASP A 171 -3.69 -3.34 -22.46
C ASP A 171 -2.45 -3.37 -21.54
N LYS A 172 -2.10 -2.23 -20.94
CA LYS A 172 -0.93 -2.12 -20.03
C LYS A 172 -1.36 -1.65 -18.64
N ASN A 173 -0.76 -2.19 -17.60
CA ASN A 173 -0.93 -1.71 -16.22
C ASN A 173 0.39 -1.82 -15.43
N PHE A 174 1.44 -1.19 -15.95
CA PHE A 174 2.81 -1.39 -15.49
C PHE A 174 3.13 -0.54 -14.24
N PRO A 175 3.73 -1.09 -13.17
CA PRO A 175 4.02 -0.35 -11.93
C PRO A 175 5.29 0.52 -12.03
N SER A 176 5.33 1.49 -12.95
CA SER A 176 6.54 2.23 -13.32
C SER A 176 7.27 2.88 -12.14
N PHE A 177 6.56 3.49 -11.18
CA PHE A 177 7.20 4.12 -10.02
C PHE A 177 7.88 3.10 -9.12
N GLY A 178 7.24 1.98 -8.81
CA GLY A 178 7.84 0.91 -8.01
C GLY A 178 9.08 0.32 -8.69
N VAL A 179 8.99 0.09 -10.00
CA VAL A 179 10.14 -0.38 -10.80
C VAL A 179 11.23 0.69 -10.91
N SER A 180 10.92 1.98 -10.76
CA SER A 180 11.93 3.06 -10.75
C SER A 180 12.70 3.18 -9.43
N LEU A 181 12.18 2.64 -8.32
CA LEU A 181 12.77 2.82 -6.97
C LEU A 181 14.20 2.32 -6.83
N PRO A 182 14.61 1.15 -7.37
CA PRO A 182 16.00 0.70 -7.29
C PRO A 182 16.98 1.73 -7.88
N PHE A 183 16.64 2.34 -9.01
CA PHE A 183 17.47 3.37 -9.63
C PHE A 183 17.48 4.66 -8.80
N ILE A 184 16.31 5.10 -8.30
CA ILE A 184 16.20 6.30 -7.44
C ILE A 184 17.06 6.13 -6.18
N ASN A 185 16.98 4.96 -5.54
CA ASN A 185 17.77 4.64 -4.35
C ASN A 185 19.26 4.66 -4.65
N PHE A 186 19.68 3.94 -5.68
CA PHE A 186 21.06 3.94 -6.16
C PHE A 186 21.59 5.36 -6.38
N PHE A 187 20.84 6.18 -7.11
CA PHE A 187 21.25 7.53 -7.44
C PHE A 187 21.32 8.40 -6.18
N HIS A 188 20.38 8.25 -5.25
CA HIS A 188 20.37 8.95 -3.97
C HIS A 188 21.61 8.62 -3.14
N ILE A 189 21.91 7.34 -2.92
CA ILE A 189 23.09 6.88 -2.16
C ILE A 189 24.38 7.38 -2.83
N ALA A 190 24.47 7.31 -4.16
CA ALA A 190 25.63 7.81 -4.89
C ALA A 190 25.83 9.32 -4.69
N MET A 191 24.77 10.12 -4.79
CA MET A 191 24.85 11.58 -4.59
C MET A 191 25.17 11.94 -3.14
N ASP A 192 24.51 11.30 -2.18
CA ASP A 192 24.72 11.52 -0.75
C ASP A 192 26.18 11.28 -0.36
N LYS A 193 26.81 10.23 -0.91
CA LYS A 193 28.23 9.93 -0.70
C LYS A 193 29.15 10.96 -1.36
N ILE A 194 28.84 11.40 -2.58
CA ILE A 194 29.62 12.44 -3.28
C ILE A 194 29.60 13.76 -2.52
N TYR A 195 28.44 14.16 -1.99
CA TYR A 195 28.24 15.42 -1.28
C TYR A 195 28.39 15.30 0.25
N LYS A 196 28.75 14.11 0.78
CA LYS A 196 28.93 13.84 2.21
C LYS A 196 27.75 14.31 3.07
N THR A 197 26.54 13.87 2.73
CA THR A 197 25.30 14.15 3.48
C THR A 197 24.85 15.62 3.55
N ASP A 198 25.33 16.48 2.66
CA ASP A 198 24.82 17.84 2.50
C ASP A 198 23.47 17.84 1.74
N LEU A 199 22.48 17.09 2.24
CA LEU A 199 21.13 17.06 1.69
C LEU A 199 20.41 18.34 2.10
N GLU A 200 20.28 19.28 1.17
CA GLU A 200 19.63 20.57 1.41
C GLU A 200 18.09 20.41 1.45
N SER A 201 17.52 19.63 0.53
CA SER A 201 16.10 19.33 0.55
C SER A 201 15.72 18.06 -0.21
N ALA A 202 14.68 17.39 0.27
CA ALA A 202 13.94 16.38 -0.48
C ALA A 202 12.47 16.77 -0.42
N ARG A 203 11.80 16.87 -1.56
CA ARG A 203 10.39 17.26 -1.66
C ARG A 203 9.68 16.35 -2.65
N VAL A 204 8.46 15.97 -2.32
CA VAL A 204 7.66 15.07 -3.14
C VAL A 204 6.44 15.83 -3.64
N TYR A 205 6.08 15.59 -4.89
CA TYR A 205 4.94 16.19 -5.52
C TYR A 205 4.18 15.15 -6.35
N LYS A 206 2.93 15.46 -6.64
CA LYS A 206 2.09 14.70 -7.56
C LYS A 206 1.47 15.58 -8.63
N LYS A 207 1.22 14.96 -9.78
CA LYS A 207 0.50 15.57 -10.89
C LYS A 207 -0.52 14.58 -11.43
N THR A 208 -1.75 15.03 -11.64
CA THR A 208 -2.76 14.25 -12.36
C THR A 208 -2.51 14.35 -13.85
N ILE A 209 -2.48 13.20 -14.53
CA ILE A 209 -2.41 13.11 -16.00
C ILE A 209 -3.46 12.13 -16.51
N TYR A 210 -3.59 12.00 -17.83
CA TYR A 210 -4.52 11.08 -18.48
C TYR A 210 -3.75 9.89 -19.09
N PRO A 211 -4.25 8.64 -18.97
CA PRO A 211 -3.68 7.50 -19.69
C PRO A 211 -3.91 7.63 -21.19
N LYS A 212 -3.16 6.84 -21.96
CA LYS A 212 -3.34 6.76 -23.40
C LYS A 212 -4.33 5.65 -23.77
N ILE A 213 -5.04 5.84 -24.87
CA ILE A 213 -5.88 4.82 -25.53
C ILE A 213 -5.53 4.77 -27.01
N TYR A 214 -5.34 3.58 -27.58
CA TYR A 214 -5.08 3.41 -29.01
C TYR A 214 -6.31 2.90 -29.76
N ASP A 215 -6.47 3.32 -31.02
CA ASP A 215 -7.44 2.73 -31.95
C ASP A 215 -6.83 1.57 -32.76
N LYS A 216 -7.65 0.88 -33.56
CA LYS A 216 -7.24 -0.21 -34.44
C LYS A 216 -6.17 0.16 -35.48
N PHE A 217 -5.94 1.44 -35.71
CA PHE A 217 -4.89 1.95 -36.61
C PHE A 217 -3.60 2.32 -35.86
N GLY A 218 -3.59 2.17 -34.53
CA GLY A 218 -2.46 2.50 -33.66
C GLY A 218 -2.36 3.99 -33.30
N ASN A 219 -3.38 4.80 -33.60
CA ASN A 219 -3.40 6.21 -33.21
C ASN A 219 -3.64 6.33 -31.70
N LEU A 220 -2.82 7.12 -31.01
CA LEU A 220 -2.91 7.33 -29.56
C LEU A 220 -3.68 8.60 -29.21
N TYR A 221 -4.60 8.48 -28.25
CA TYR A 221 -5.41 9.58 -27.71
C TYR A 221 -5.32 9.64 -26.19
N ASP A 222 -5.63 10.79 -25.59
CA ASP A 222 -5.82 10.90 -24.14
C ASP A 222 -7.18 10.35 -23.74
N LYS A 223 -7.20 9.39 -22.81
CA LYS A 223 -8.41 8.83 -22.22
C LYS A 223 -8.85 9.67 -21.02
N LYS A 224 -9.61 10.74 -21.28
CA LYS A 224 -9.93 11.80 -20.30
C LYS A 224 -10.83 11.37 -19.12
N ASP A 225 -11.55 10.28 -19.27
CA ASP A 225 -12.42 9.69 -18.23
C ASP A 225 -11.63 8.91 -17.16
N ASN A 226 -10.34 8.66 -17.38
CA ASN A 226 -9.46 8.00 -16.42
C ASN A 226 -8.30 8.91 -16.03
N LYS A 227 -7.89 8.86 -14.77
CA LYS A 227 -6.76 9.65 -14.25
C LYS A 227 -5.62 8.73 -13.84
N LEU A 228 -4.39 9.15 -14.13
CA LEU A 228 -3.16 8.60 -13.58
C LEU A 228 -2.50 9.61 -12.65
N THR A 229 -1.71 9.10 -11.72
CA THR A 229 -0.87 9.90 -10.84
C THR A 229 0.57 9.80 -11.31
N GLN A 230 1.19 10.93 -11.64
CA GLN A 230 2.62 11.06 -11.83
C GLN A 230 3.25 11.55 -10.51
N ILE A 231 4.28 10.85 -10.05
CA ILE A 231 5.07 11.19 -8.87
C ILE A 231 6.32 11.94 -9.31
N CYS A 232 6.57 13.06 -8.66
CA CYS A 232 7.72 13.91 -8.89
C CYS A 232 8.53 14.02 -7.59
N ILE A 233 9.74 13.48 -7.56
CA ILE A 233 10.64 13.59 -6.40
C ILE A 233 11.74 14.57 -6.74
N ASN A 234 11.80 15.69 -6.01
CA ASN A 234 12.85 16.69 -6.15
C ASN A 234 13.83 16.57 -4.99
N ILE A 235 15.11 16.36 -5.28
CA ILE A 235 16.17 16.23 -4.29
C ILE A 235 17.30 17.18 -4.64
N THR A 236 17.75 17.97 -3.67
CA THR A 236 18.87 18.90 -3.80
C THR A 236 19.98 18.53 -2.82
N TYR A 237 21.21 18.41 -3.35
CA TYR A 237 22.42 18.15 -2.59
C TYR A 237 23.40 19.32 -2.75
N GLY A 238 24.04 19.75 -1.66
CA GLY A 238 24.82 20.98 -1.61
C GLY A 238 23.94 22.22 -1.72
N LYS A 239 24.54 23.39 -1.98
CA LYS A 239 23.84 24.65 -2.19
C LYS A 239 23.54 24.82 -3.68
N ALA A 240 22.34 24.43 -4.10
CA ALA A 240 21.95 24.58 -5.50
C ALA A 240 21.28 25.94 -5.74
N ASP A 241 21.81 26.73 -6.67
CA ASP A 241 21.35 28.10 -6.91
C ASP A 241 20.01 28.18 -7.69
N ARG A 242 19.42 27.05 -8.11
CA ARG A 242 18.23 27.02 -8.98
C ARG A 242 17.30 25.82 -8.72
N GLU A 243 16.18 26.04 -8.05
CA GLU A 243 15.12 25.03 -7.90
C GLU A 243 14.34 24.77 -9.22
N PHE A 244 13.84 23.55 -9.40
CA PHE A 244 12.93 23.23 -10.51
C PHE A 244 11.60 23.97 -10.37
N ASP A 245 10.98 24.33 -11.51
CA ASP A 245 9.62 24.87 -11.49
C ASP A 245 8.62 23.80 -11.05
N THR A 246 7.92 24.07 -9.96
CA THR A 246 6.94 23.17 -9.34
C THR A 246 5.54 23.79 -9.27
N LYS A 247 5.29 24.95 -9.90
CA LYS A 247 4.01 25.67 -9.81
C LYS A 247 2.78 24.84 -10.18
N ASN A 248 2.94 23.93 -11.15
CA ASN A 248 1.87 23.06 -11.65
C ASN A 248 1.84 21.68 -10.98
N LEU A 249 2.57 21.49 -9.88
CA LEU A 249 2.64 20.25 -9.14
C LEU A 249 2.00 20.44 -7.76
N LYS A 250 1.23 19.44 -7.31
CA LYS A 250 0.69 19.45 -5.95
C LYS A 250 1.75 18.87 -5.02
N LYS A 251 2.23 19.68 -4.07
CA LYS A 251 3.18 19.22 -3.05
C LYS A 251 2.51 18.17 -2.18
N ILE A 252 3.22 17.08 -1.91
CA ILE A 252 2.85 16.06 -0.94
C ILE A 252 3.48 16.50 0.41
N PRO A 253 2.69 16.70 1.48
CA PRO A 253 3.12 16.95 2.84
C PRO A 253 4.37 16.17 3.29
N ASN A 254 5.21 16.86 4.06
CA ASN A 254 6.51 16.34 4.49
C ASN A 254 6.39 15.23 5.57
N ASP A 255 5.23 15.09 6.18
CA ASP A 255 4.86 14.07 7.16
C ASP A 255 4.21 12.83 6.52
N SER A 256 3.92 12.88 5.22
CA SER A 256 3.44 11.72 4.46
C SER A 256 4.42 10.55 4.56
N HIS A 257 3.88 9.33 4.50
CA HIS A 257 4.70 8.11 4.48
C HIS A 257 5.71 8.13 3.32
N LEU A 258 5.39 8.78 2.19
CA LEU A 258 6.26 8.81 1.01
C LEU A 258 7.43 9.74 1.19
N HIS A 259 7.17 10.89 1.80
CA HIS A 259 8.24 11.77 2.19
C HIS A 259 9.15 11.12 3.24
N LYS A 260 8.57 10.46 4.26
CA LYS A 260 9.32 9.71 5.28
C LYS A 260 10.13 8.56 4.68
N PHE A 261 9.54 7.76 3.79
CA PHE A 261 10.22 6.68 3.07
C PHE A 261 11.41 7.19 2.27
N LEU A 262 11.23 8.27 1.49
CA LEU A 262 12.30 8.86 0.69
C LEU A 262 13.39 9.51 1.54
N ARG A 263 13.04 10.10 2.69
CA ARG A 263 14.01 10.65 3.65
C ARG A 263 14.81 9.55 4.36
N ASN A 264 14.19 8.40 4.58
CA ASN A 264 14.80 7.24 5.23
C ASN A 264 15.54 6.31 4.26
N LEU A 265 15.64 6.64 2.96
CA LEU A 265 16.50 5.93 2.00
C LEU A 265 17.97 5.86 2.46
N LYS A 266 18.39 6.78 3.33
CA LYS A 266 19.72 6.83 3.96
C LYS A 266 19.92 5.79 5.07
N GLU A 267 18.91 5.60 5.93
CA GLU A 267 18.99 4.77 7.14
C GLU A 267 18.55 3.33 6.87
N LYS A 268 17.73 3.13 5.83
CA LYS A 268 17.45 1.83 5.28
C LYS A 268 18.59 1.51 4.33
N ASN A 269 19.48 0.59 4.75
CA ASN A 269 19.81 -0.49 3.81
C ASN A 269 18.47 -0.91 3.25
N LEU A 270 18.17 -0.55 2.00
CA LEU A 270 16.91 -0.96 1.40
C LEU A 270 17.02 -2.47 1.32
N GLU A 271 16.51 -3.11 2.37
CA GLU A 271 16.37 -4.55 2.48
C GLU A 271 15.26 -4.93 1.51
N PHE A 272 15.53 -4.78 0.22
CA PHE A 272 15.20 -5.82 -0.74
C PHE A 272 16.12 -7.03 -0.47
N LYS A 273 16.28 -7.43 0.80
CA LYS A 273 16.92 -8.68 1.16
C LYS A 273 16.09 -9.75 0.49
N SER A 274 16.74 -10.55 -0.35
CA SER A 274 16.32 -11.93 -0.48
C SER A 274 16.31 -12.50 0.93
N GLN A 275 15.11 -12.80 1.44
CA GLN A 275 14.83 -13.76 2.50
C GLN A 275 15.89 -13.86 3.61
N ASN A 276 15.65 -13.17 4.73
CA ASN A 276 15.91 -13.82 6.01
C ASN A 276 14.63 -14.51 6.45
N ALA A 277 14.77 -15.70 7.03
CA ALA A 277 13.72 -16.57 7.56
C ALA A 277 12.99 -15.91 8.75
N GLY A 278 12.18 -14.89 8.47
CA GLY A 278 11.24 -14.30 9.41
C GLY A 278 9.87 -14.93 9.25
N ILE A 279 9.12 -14.96 10.36
CA ILE A 279 7.74 -15.45 10.42
C ILE A 279 6.89 -14.67 9.41
N ASN A 280 6.21 -15.35 8.48
CA ASN A 280 5.32 -14.68 7.53
C ASN A 280 4.12 -14.11 8.28
N PHE A 281 3.71 -12.87 8.00
CA PHE A 281 2.61 -12.24 8.72
C PHE A 281 1.57 -11.70 7.75
N PHE A 282 0.33 -12.15 7.88
CA PHE A 282 -0.80 -11.67 7.09
C PHE A 282 -1.86 -11.03 7.98
N VAL A 283 -2.46 -9.94 7.49
CA VAL A 283 -3.66 -9.36 8.11
C VAL A 283 -4.86 -9.83 7.31
N VAL A 284 -5.83 -10.46 7.98
CA VAL A 284 -7.05 -10.97 7.38
C VAL A 284 -8.21 -10.08 7.81
N THR A 285 -8.81 -9.40 6.84
CA THR A 285 -9.92 -8.47 7.03
C THR A 285 -11.06 -8.76 6.07
N GLY A 286 -12.18 -8.04 6.23
CA GLY A 286 -13.38 -8.21 5.41
C GLY A 286 -14.65 -8.06 6.21
N TYR A 287 -15.72 -7.65 5.54
CA TYR A 287 -16.98 -7.34 6.18
C TYR A 287 -17.61 -8.56 6.87
N LEU A 288 -18.56 -8.33 7.77
CA LEU A 288 -19.26 -9.41 8.50
C LEU A 288 -19.87 -10.42 7.51
N GLY A 289 -19.67 -11.72 7.76
CA GLY A 289 -20.20 -12.79 6.91
C GLY A 289 -19.42 -13.06 5.61
N SER A 290 -18.32 -12.36 5.34
CA SER A 290 -17.46 -12.55 4.15
C SER A 290 -16.75 -13.92 4.07
N GLY A 291 -16.68 -14.66 5.18
CA GLY A 291 -16.07 -15.99 5.24
C GLY A 291 -14.69 -16.05 5.88
N LYS A 292 -14.27 -15.02 6.64
CA LYS A 292 -12.94 -14.92 7.27
C LYS A 292 -12.56 -16.18 8.06
N THR A 293 -13.44 -16.61 8.97
CA THR A 293 -13.23 -17.80 9.80
C THR A 293 -13.01 -19.06 8.98
N LYS A 294 -13.76 -19.23 7.88
CA LYS A 294 -13.62 -20.41 7.01
C LYS A 294 -12.32 -20.36 6.20
N PHE A 295 -11.92 -19.18 5.72
CA PHE A 295 -10.62 -18.96 5.11
C PHE A 295 -9.47 -19.28 6.06
N LEU A 296 -9.52 -18.79 7.32
CA LEU A 296 -8.51 -19.10 8.33
C LEU A 296 -8.38 -20.60 8.56
N GLN A 297 -9.52 -21.30 8.72
CA GLN A 297 -9.54 -22.76 8.87
C GLN A 297 -8.86 -23.45 7.68
N ASN A 298 -9.26 -23.13 6.46
CA ASN A 298 -8.70 -23.76 5.25
C ASN A 298 -7.20 -23.44 5.09
N PHE A 299 -6.76 -22.24 5.47
CA PHE A 299 -5.36 -21.85 5.45
C PHE A 299 -4.55 -22.69 6.45
N ILE A 300 -5.03 -22.83 7.69
CA ILE A 300 -4.36 -23.61 8.74
C ILE A 300 -4.29 -25.09 8.33
N GLU A 301 -5.39 -25.67 7.85
CA GLU A 301 -5.43 -27.07 7.39
C GLU A 301 -4.41 -27.32 6.27
N TYR A 302 -4.26 -26.37 5.34
CA TYR A 302 -3.24 -26.43 4.30
C TYR A 302 -1.82 -26.40 4.86
N GLU A 303 -1.51 -25.44 5.74
CA GLU A 303 -0.17 -25.28 6.33
C GLU A 303 0.23 -26.51 7.17
N VAL A 304 -0.71 -27.05 7.95
CA VAL A 304 -0.51 -28.31 8.71
C VAL A 304 -0.22 -29.46 7.76
N GLY A 305 -0.94 -29.58 6.64
CA GLY A 305 -0.64 -30.56 5.59
C GLY A 305 0.75 -30.41 4.96
N GLN A 306 1.36 -29.23 5.05
CA GLN A 306 2.73 -28.95 4.61
C GLN A 306 3.76 -29.04 5.75
N SER A 307 3.37 -29.53 6.94
CA SER A 307 4.21 -29.56 8.14
C SER A 307 4.72 -28.17 8.57
N ARG A 308 3.91 -27.12 8.35
CA ARG A 308 4.19 -25.74 8.77
C ARG A 308 3.26 -25.33 9.92
N PHE A 309 3.80 -24.60 10.88
CA PHE A 309 3.05 -24.14 12.05
C PHE A 309 2.50 -22.74 11.83
N THR A 310 1.18 -22.58 12.04
CA THR A 310 0.51 -21.28 11.93
C THR A 310 0.14 -20.74 13.30
N GLY A 311 0.52 -19.50 13.61
CA GLY A 311 -0.02 -18.73 14.72
C GLY A 311 -1.24 -17.93 14.26
N VAL A 312 -2.26 -17.82 15.10
CA VAL A 312 -3.47 -17.05 14.82
C VAL A 312 -3.68 -16.04 15.93
N ILE A 313 -3.86 -14.79 15.56
CA ILE A 313 -4.18 -13.69 16.45
C ILE A 313 -5.62 -13.25 16.14
N GLN A 314 -6.54 -13.31 17.11
CA GLN A 314 -7.95 -12.94 16.92
C GLN A 314 -8.42 -11.85 17.89
N ASN A 315 -9.29 -10.96 17.41
CA ASN A 315 -9.90 -9.88 18.20
C ASN A 315 -11.26 -10.26 18.83
N GLU A 316 -11.90 -11.38 18.45
CA GLU A 316 -13.20 -11.81 18.98
C GLU A 316 -13.11 -13.18 19.66
N ILE A 317 -13.74 -13.30 20.84
CA ILE A 317 -13.82 -14.53 21.64
C ILE A 317 -14.55 -15.63 20.85
N GLY A 318 -13.88 -16.77 20.66
CA GLY A 318 -14.48 -18.08 20.44
C GLY A 318 -15.44 -18.23 19.25
N LYS A 319 -14.91 -18.75 18.12
CA LYS A 319 -15.50 -19.87 17.34
C LYS A 319 -14.68 -20.12 16.06
N ILE A 320 -13.51 -20.74 16.20
CA ILE A 320 -13.12 -21.74 15.20
C ILE A 320 -13.61 -23.06 15.79
N GLY A 321 -14.79 -23.50 15.36
CA GLY A 321 -15.30 -24.83 15.68
C GLY A 321 -14.56 -25.88 14.87
N LEU A 322 -13.28 -26.10 15.18
CA LEU A 322 -12.58 -27.31 14.80
C LEU A 322 -12.85 -28.35 15.89
N ASP A 323 -13.31 -29.53 15.50
CA ASP A 323 -13.62 -30.63 16.42
C ASP A 323 -12.47 -30.82 17.43
N GLY A 324 -12.80 -30.67 18.72
CA GLY A 324 -11.86 -30.39 19.82
C GLY A 324 -10.81 -31.46 20.14
N ASP A 325 -10.65 -32.50 19.33
CA ASP A 325 -9.72 -33.60 19.57
C ASP A 325 -8.47 -33.58 18.66
N LEU A 326 -8.41 -32.70 17.64
CA LEU A 326 -7.29 -32.62 16.67
C LEU A 326 -6.45 -31.33 16.75
N VAL A 327 -6.83 -30.40 17.63
CA VAL A 327 -6.58 -28.95 17.42
C VAL A 327 -5.43 -28.38 18.25
N ASP A 328 -5.23 -28.86 19.48
CA ASP A 328 -4.27 -28.23 20.42
C ASP A 328 -2.79 -28.36 20.01
N ALA A 329 -2.45 -29.26 19.07
CA ALA A 329 -1.06 -29.48 18.64
C ALA A 329 -0.68 -28.76 17.32
N SER A 330 -1.65 -28.23 16.57
CA SER A 330 -1.47 -27.92 15.14
C SER A 330 -1.36 -26.42 14.83
N TYR A 331 -1.85 -25.55 15.71
CA TYR A 331 -1.68 -24.09 15.62
C TYR A 331 -1.71 -23.46 17.02
N ALA A 332 -1.31 -22.21 17.12
CA ALA A 332 -1.38 -21.44 18.37
C ALA A 332 -2.34 -20.28 18.24
N LEU A 333 -3.33 -20.23 19.11
CA LEU A 333 -4.25 -19.10 19.22
C LEU A 333 -3.75 -18.13 20.29
N VAL A 334 -3.63 -16.85 19.94
CA VAL A 334 -3.45 -15.75 20.89
C VAL A 334 -4.61 -14.79 20.70
N GLU A 335 -5.40 -14.61 21.74
CA GLU A 335 -6.48 -13.63 21.76
C GLU A 335 -5.91 -12.26 22.12
N ILE A 336 -6.33 -11.22 21.39
CA ILE A 336 -6.07 -9.83 21.76
C ILE A 336 -7.39 -9.17 22.14
N ASP A 337 -7.44 -8.61 23.35
CA ASP A 337 -8.57 -7.81 23.78
C ASP A 337 -8.57 -6.42 23.11
N GLU A 338 -9.56 -6.15 22.26
CA GLU A 338 -9.97 -4.77 21.93
C GLU A 338 -10.76 -4.13 23.09
N GLY A 339 -10.08 -3.91 24.22
CA GLY A 339 -10.34 -2.76 25.10
C GLY A 339 -10.64 -3.05 26.57
N CYS A 340 -9.92 -2.42 27.51
CA CYS A 340 -10.11 -1.01 27.92
C CYS A 340 -9.24 -0.66 29.16
N VAL A 341 -9.07 0.66 29.39
CA VAL A 341 -8.74 1.33 30.67
C VAL A 341 -7.26 1.35 31.10
N CYS A 342 -6.51 2.35 30.62
CA CYS A 342 -5.71 3.31 31.43
C CYS A 342 -4.39 3.79 30.79
N CYS A 343 -3.92 3.21 29.69
CA CYS A 343 -2.64 3.61 29.07
C CYS A 343 -2.68 3.50 27.54
N SER A 344 -1.90 4.32 26.86
CA SER A 344 -1.63 4.36 25.42
C SER A 344 -1.58 2.97 24.75
N MET A 345 -2.55 2.65 23.90
CA MET A 345 -2.56 1.42 23.07
C MET A 345 -1.63 1.56 21.85
N ALA A 346 -0.33 1.50 22.09
CA ALA A 346 0.67 1.17 21.07
C ALA A 346 1.32 -0.16 21.49
N GLY A 347 1.42 -1.14 20.58
CA GLY A 347 2.17 -2.38 20.81
C GLY A 347 1.38 -3.65 21.18
N GLN A 348 0.06 -3.72 20.96
CA GLN A 348 -0.71 -4.96 21.22
C GLN A 348 -0.34 -6.08 20.25
N ILE A 349 -0.24 -5.77 18.95
CA ILE A 349 0.19 -6.75 17.93
C ILE A 349 1.59 -7.30 18.26
N ARG A 350 2.52 -6.44 18.67
CA ARG A 350 3.89 -6.86 19.04
C ARG A 350 3.90 -7.82 20.22
N SER A 351 3.06 -7.56 21.22
CA SER A 351 2.93 -8.43 22.39
C SER A 351 2.37 -9.81 22.01
N ALA A 352 1.36 -9.86 21.13
CA ALA A 352 0.80 -11.12 20.66
C ALA A 352 1.77 -11.91 19.77
N VAL A 353 2.53 -11.24 18.91
CA VAL A 353 3.62 -11.85 18.14
C VAL A 353 4.65 -12.46 19.11
N ALA A 354 5.07 -11.73 20.13
CA ALA A 354 6.02 -12.22 21.13
C ALA A 354 5.50 -13.43 21.93
N MET A 355 4.18 -13.56 22.14
CA MET A 355 3.57 -14.77 22.75
C MET A 355 3.62 -15.99 21.83
N LEU A 356 3.64 -15.78 20.51
CA LEU A 356 3.72 -16.83 19.50
C LEU A 356 5.16 -17.24 19.19
N GLU A 357 6.14 -16.34 19.34
CA GLU A 357 7.56 -16.58 19.07
C GLU A 357 8.11 -17.88 19.69
N PRO A 358 7.86 -18.25 20.97
CA PRO A 358 8.38 -19.49 21.56
C PRO A 358 7.91 -20.76 20.85
N LYS A 359 6.83 -20.68 20.07
CA LYS A 359 6.27 -21.81 19.31
C LYS A 359 6.87 -21.93 17.90
N ASN A 360 7.78 -21.02 17.51
CA ASN A 360 8.43 -20.98 16.19
C ASN A 360 7.45 -21.10 15.01
N PRO A 361 6.43 -20.22 14.88
CA PRO A 361 5.52 -20.27 13.74
C PRO A 361 6.22 -19.95 12.42
N ASP A 362 5.84 -20.66 11.35
CA ASP A 362 6.21 -20.31 9.98
C ASP A 362 5.40 -19.10 9.48
N THR A 363 4.13 -19.03 9.92
CA THR A 363 3.17 -18.00 9.51
C THR A 363 2.34 -17.53 10.71
N ILE A 364 2.02 -16.24 10.79
CA ILE A 364 1.05 -15.65 11.71
C ILE A 364 -0.07 -15.00 10.89
N LEU A 365 -1.31 -15.28 11.25
CA LEU A 365 -2.51 -14.66 10.70
C LEU A 365 -3.15 -13.77 11.77
N LEU A 366 -3.28 -12.47 11.48
CA LEU A 366 -4.02 -11.52 12.32
C LEU A 366 -5.43 -11.33 11.76
N GLU A 367 -6.45 -11.85 12.43
CA GLU A 367 -7.85 -11.58 12.10
C GLU A 367 -8.31 -10.25 12.71
N THR A 368 -8.83 -9.37 11.86
CA THR A 368 -9.48 -8.12 12.29
C THR A 368 -10.99 -8.30 12.41
N THR A 369 -11.64 -7.55 13.30
CA THR A 369 -13.11 -7.55 13.40
C THR A 369 -13.78 -7.18 12.06
N GLY A 370 -15.00 -7.66 11.82
CA GLY A 370 -15.69 -7.45 10.54
C GLY A 370 -15.98 -5.98 10.19
N VAL A 371 -15.83 -5.08 11.16
CA VAL A 371 -16.01 -3.62 11.01
C VAL A 371 -14.73 -2.85 11.30
N ALA A 372 -13.59 -3.52 11.45
CA ALA A 372 -12.30 -2.88 11.63
C ALA A 372 -11.87 -2.19 10.33
N ASN A 373 -11.29 -0.99 10.47
CA ASN A 373 -10.62 -0.30 9.38
C ASN A 373 -9.14 -0.72 9.36
N PRO A 374 -8.66 -1.40 8.31
CA PRO A 374 -7.28 -1.90 8.26
C PRO A 374 -6.22 -0.78 8.27
N PHE A 375 -6.58 0.45 7.88
CA PHE A 375 -5.66 1.59 7.93
C PHE A 375 -5.25 1.95 9.36
N ASN A 376 -6.10 1.68 10.36
CA ASN A 376 -5.80 1.95 11.77
C ASN A 376 -4.69 1.04 12.32
N LEU A 377 -4.49 -0.14 11.71
CA LEU A 377 -3.48 -1.09 12.11
C LEU A 377 -2.10 -0.76 11.54
N LEU A 378 -2.01 0.12 10.53
CA LEU A 378 -0.76 0.37 9.80
C LEU A 378 0.38 0.87 10.69
N SER A 379 0.08 1.67 11.71
CA SER A 379 1.09 2.14 12.67
C SER A 379 1.62 1.00 13.54
N GLU A 380 0.75 0.11 14.03
CA GLU A 380 1.16 -1.05 14.83
C GLU A 380 1.88 -2.11 13.98
N LEU A 381 1.47 -2.27 12.72
CA LEU A 381 2.17 -3.14 11.78
C LEU A 381 3.59 -2.65 11.46
N ASP A 382 3.87 -1.34 11.57
CA ASP A 382 5.22 -0.78 11.42
C ASP A 382 6.12 -1.16 12.61
N GLU A 383 5.55 -1.26 13.82
CA GLU A 383 6.26 -1.60 15.06
C GLU A 383 6.71 -3.06 15.15
N VAL A 384 6.18 -3.94 14.30
CA VAL A 384 6.52 -5.38 14.28
C VAL A 384 7.35 -5.79 13.06
N LYS A 385 7.74 -4.86 12.18
CA LYS A 385 8.52 -5.17 10.96
C LYS A 385 9.92 -5.69 11.26
N ASP A 386 10.43 -5.46 12.45
CA ASP A 386 11.72 -5.99 12.93
C ASP A 386 11.64 -7.49 13.26
N VAL A 387 10.45 -8.01 13.60
CA VAL A 387 10.24 -9.39 14.06
C VAL A 387 9.47 -10.27 13.07
N VAL A 388 8.63 -9.68 12.21
CA VAL A 388 7.83 -10.44 11.22
C VAL A 388 7.98 -9.92 9.79
N ASN A 389 7.82 -10.83 8.82
CA ASN A 389 7.74 -10.49 7.40
C ASN A 389 6.26 -10.24 7.02
N LEU A 390 5.82 -8.97 7.08
CA LEU A 390 4.49 -8.57 6.64
C LEU A 390 4.31 -8.88 5.14
N CYS A 391 3.52 -9.91 4.85
CA CYS A 391 3.28 -10.41 3.49
C CYS A 391 2.14 -9.68 2.78
N GLY A 392 1.14 -9.19 3.51
CA GLY A 392 0.09 -8.34 2.95
C GLY A 392 -1.22 -8.35 3.73
N ILE A 393 -2.13 -7.46 3.33
CA ILE A 393 -3.51 -7.39 3.84
C ILE A 393 -4.44 -8.16 2.88
N ILE A 394 -5.03 -9.24 3.37
CA ILE A 394 -6.00 -10.09 2.67
C ILE A 394 -7.40 -9.62 3.06
N THR A 395 -8.17 -9.14 2.09
CA THR A 395 -9.56 -8.71 2.29
C THR A 395 -10.52 -9.69 1.64
N LEU A 396 -11.37 -10.32 2.45
CA LEU A 396 -12.47 -11.14 1.94
C LEU A 396 -13.67 -10.28 1.59
N VAL A 397 -14.18 -10.47 0.37
CA VAL A 397 -15.35 -9.80 -0.17
C VAL A 397 -16.45 -10.83 -0.38
N ASP A 398 -17.61 -10.60 0.22
CA ASP A 398 -18.80 -11.43 0.02
C ASP A 398 -19.45 -11.14 -1.32
N GLY A 399 -19.21 -11.97 -2.35
CA GLY A 399 -19.76 -11.76 -3.69
C GLY A 399 -21.28 -11.63 -3.72
N LEU A 400 -22.00 -12.43 -2.92
CA LEU A 400 -23.46 -12.43 -2.87
C LEU A 400 -24.02 -11.10 -2.35
N ASN A 401 -23.42 -10.57 -1.28
CA ASN A 401 -23.95 -9.39 -0.59
C ASN A 401 -23.23 -8.09 -0.95
N PHE A 402 -22.14 -8.13 -1.75
CA PHE A 402 -21.27 -6.98 -1.97
C PHE A 402 -22.01 -5.80 -2.57
N LEU A 403 -22.77 -6.01 -3.65
CA LEU A 403 -23.51 -4.96 -4.36
C LEU A 403 -24.51 -4.23 -3.45
N ASP A 404 -25.03 -4.90 -2.42
CA ASP A 404 -25.94 -4.30 -1.46
C ASP A 404 -25.24 -3.57 -0.31
N THR A 405 -24.03 -3.98 0.04
CA THR A 405 -23.32 -3.51 1.24
C THR A 405 -22.31 -2.41 0.93
N TYR A 406 -21.69 -2.40 -0.26
CA TYR A 406 -20.63 -1.44 -0.58
C TYR A 406 -21.10 0.02 -0.65
N GLU A 407 -22.38 0.26 -0.98
CA GLU A 407 -22.98 1.61 -0.97
C GLU A 407 -23.48 2.05 0.40
N LYS A 408 -23.77 1.09 1.30
CA LYS A 408 -24.40 1.34 2.60
C LYS A 408 -23.40 1.45 3.74
N ALA A 409 -22.18 0.91 3.56
CA ALA A 409 -21.18 0.82 4.60
C ALA A 409 -19.80 1.21 4.04
N ASP A 410 -19.35 2.43 4.33
CA ASP A 410 -18.07 2.97 3.86
C ASP A 410 -16.89 2.07 4.21
N ILE A 411 -16.95 1.38 5.35
CA ILE A 411 -15.94 0.44 5.83
C ILE A 411 -15.65 -0.69 4.84
N VAL A 412 -16.63 -1.13 4.04
CA VAL A 412 -16.46 -2.17 3.03
C VAL A 412 -15.49 -1.67 1.95
N LEU A 413 -15.67 -0.43 1.49
CA LEU A 413 -14.77 0.17 0.52
C LEU A 413 -13.41 0.52 1.11
N GLU A 414 -13.33 0.90 2.39
CA GLU A 414 -12.05 1.13 3.08
C GLU A 414 -11.24 -0.16 3.20
N GLN A 415 -11.86 -1.28 3.57
CA GLN A 415 -11.24 -2.61 3.58
C GLN A 415 -10.76 -2.98 2.18
N VAL A 416 -11.61 -2.81 1.15
CA VAL A 416 -11.23 -3.03 -0.24
C VAL A 416 -10.04 -2.16 -0.62
N LYS A 417 -10.00 -0.87 -0.27
CA LYS A 417 -8.89 0.05 -0.59
C LYS A 417 -7.57 -0.31 0.10
N ALA A 418 -7.63 -0.91 1.29
CA ALA A 418 -6.44 -1.29 2.05
C ALA A 418 -5.82 -2.63 1.58
N ALA A 419 -6.57 -3.44 0.83
CA ALA A 419 -6.16 -4.79 0.43
C ALA A 419 -4.90 -4.81 -0.45
N ASP A 420 -4.00 -5.77 -0.19
CA ASP A 420 -3.01 -6.25 -1.16
C ASP A 420 -3.58 -7.40 -2.00
N ILE A 421 -4.47 -8.17 -1.38
CA ILE A 421 -5.13 -9.32 -1.98
C ILE A 421 -6.61 -9.25 -1.62
N ILE A 422 -7.46 -9.33 -2.63
CA ILE A 422 -8.91 -9.43 -2.47
C ILE A 422 -9.31 -10.87 -2.80
N LEU A 423 -9.97 -11.53 -1.86
CA LEU A 423 -10.64 -12.81 -2.10
C LEU A 423 -12.12 -12.52 -2.34
N LEU A 424 -12.54 -12.48 -3.61
CA LEU A 424 -13.94 -12.44 -3.99
C LEU A 424 -14.53 -13.82 -3.72
N ASN A 425 -15.18 -13.95 -2.57
CA ASN A 425 -15.67 -15.21 -2.03
C ASN A 425 -17.15 -15.41 -2.38
N LYS A 426 -17.62 -16.67 -2.29
CA LYS A 426 -19.00 -17.09 -2.59
C LYS A 426 -19.39 -16.86 -4.06
N ILE A 427 -18.44 -17.03 -4.97
CA ILE A 427 -18.68 -16.89 -6.41
C ILE A 427 -19.69 -17.90 -6.96
N ASP A 428 -19.96 -18.98 -6.23
CA ASP A 428 -20.98 -19.99 -6.53
C ASP A 428 -22.42 -19.48 -6.32
N LEU A 429 -22.59 -18.38 -5.60
CA LEU A 429 -23.90 -17.79 -5.29
C LEU A 429 -24.26 -16.60 -6.18
N ILE A 430 -23.42 -16.24 -7.16
CA ILE A 430 -23.61 -15.09 -8.03
C ILE A 430 -23.47 -15.46 -9.50
N SER A 431 -24.17 -14.74 -10.38
CA SER A 431 -24.05 -14.88 -11.83
C SER A 431 -22.74 -14.29 -12.36
N ASP A 432 -22.34 -14.67 -13.58
CA ASP A 432 -21.15 -14.10 -14.25
C ASP A 432 -21.28 -12.58 -14.49
N ASP A 433 -22.50 -12.08 -14.72
CA ASP A 433 -22.78 -10.65 -14.89
C ASP A 433 -22.60 -9.88 -13.58
N GLU A 434 -23.08 -10.42 -12.45
CA GLU A 434 -22.86 -9.84 -11.12
C GLU A 434 -21.39 -9.87 -10.75
N LYS A 435 -20.71 -10.99 -11.03
CA LYS A 435 -19.28 -11.16 -10.81
C LYS A 435 -18.46 -10.10 -11.56
N GLU A 436 -18.72 -9.88 -12.85
CA GLU A 436 -17.98 -8.86 -13.62
C GLU A 436 -18.25 -7.45 -13.08
N LYS A 437 -19.49 -7.13 -12.67
CA LYS A 437 -19.81 -5.84 -12.03
C LYS A 437 -19.03 -5.65 -10.73
N ILE A 438 -19.02 -6.66 -9.86
CA ILE A 438 -18.30 -6.63 -8.58
C ILE A 438 -16.81 -6.46 -8.85
N ARG A 439 -16.23 -7.24 -9.78
CA ARG A 439 -14.82 -7.12 -10.18
C ARG A 439 -14.51 -5.72 -10.68
N GLN A 440 -15.39 -5.09 -11.46
CA GLN A 440 -15.22 -3.72 -11.91
C GLN A 440 -15.20 -2.73 -10.74
N ILE A 441 -16.14 -2.84 -9.79
CA ILE A 441 -16.20 -1.95 -8.61
C ILE A 441 -14.97 -2.15 -7.71
N LEU A 442 -14.58 -3.39 -7.45
CA LEU A 442 -13.38 -3.74 -6.68
C LEU A 442 -12.13 -3.16 -7.37
N TYR A 443 -12.03 -3.33 -8.68
CA TYR A 443 -10.95 -2.75 -9.47
C TYR A 443 -10.97 -1.22 -9.43
N GLU A 444 -12.14 -0.57 -9.56
CA GLU A 444 -12.26 0.88 -9.50
C GLU A 444 -11.80 1.46 -8.15
N ASN A 445 -12.09 0.76 -7.05
CA ASN A 445 -11.75 1.17 -5.69
C ASN A 445 -10.35 0.73 -5.24
N ASN A 446 -9.85 -0.41 -5.71
CA ASN A 446 -8.50 -0.90 -5.45
C ASN A 446 -7.88 -1.60 -6.68
N ARG A 447 -7.17 -0.83 -7.49
CA ARG A 447 -6.45 -1.28 -8.71
C ARG A 447 -5.12 -1.98 -8.43
N CYS A 448 -4.80 -2.12 -7.15
CA CYS A 448 -3.50 -2.47 -6.63
C CYS A 448 -3.53 -3.86 -5.98
N ALA A 449 -4.71 -4.27 -5.54
CA ALA A 449 -4.98 -5.62 -5.07
C ALA A 449 -5.09 -6.62 -6.22
N GLU A 450 -4.56 -7.82 -5.98
CA GLU A 450 -4.85 -8.98 -6.80
C GLU A 450 -6.19 -9.59 -6.38
N ILE A 451 -7.06 -9.90 -7.34
CA ILE A 451 -8.40 -10.42 -7.06
C ILE A 451 -8.41 -11.92 -7.37
N PHE A 452 -8.59 -12.73 -6.35
CA PHE A 452 -8.84 -14.17 -6.48
C PHE A 452 -10.31 -14.47 -6.26
N GLU A 453 -10.86 -15.29 -7.14
CA GLU A 453 -12.20 -15.84 -6.99
C GLU A 453 -12.12 -17.10 -6.13
N THR A 454 -12.94 -17.18 -5.09
CA THR A 454 -12.92 -18.28 -4.12
C THR A 454 -14.32 -18.76 -3.77
N MET A 455 -14.44 -20.05 -3.48
CA MET A 455 -15.59 -20.66 -2.83
C MET A 455 -15.17 -21.08 -1.43
N ASN A 456 -15.97 -20.80 -0.42
CA ASN A 456 -15.63 -21.08 0.99
C ASN A 456 -14.28 -20.51 1.45
N GLY A 457 -13.75 -19.46 0.79
CA GLY A 457 -12.42 -18.93 1.08
C GLY A 457 -11.27 -19.90 0.76
N GLU A 458 -11.48 -20.89 -0.11
CA GLU A 458 -10.42 -21.82 -0.52
C GLU A 458 -9.46 -21.15 -1.52
N ILE A 459 -8.18 -21.13 -1.15
CA ILE A 459 -7.08 -20.71 -2.02
C ILE A 459 -5.81 -21.40 -1.53
N ASN A 460 -4.91 -21.79 -2.43
CA ASN A 460 -3.60 -22.29 -2.04
C ASN A 460 -2.76 -21.13 -1.44
N PRO A 461 -2.37 -21.20 -0.15
CA PRO A 461 -1.57 -20.17 0.52
C PRO A 461 -0.26 -19.78 -0.20
N ASN A 462 0.31 -20.66 -1.02
CA ASN A 462 1.50 -20.34 -1.81
C ASN A 462 1.23 -19.20 -2.82
N PHE A 463 -0.01 -19.04 -3.32
CA PHE A 463 -0.36 -17.90 -4.17
C PHE A 463 -0.29 -16.57 -3.40
N LEU A 464 -0.64 -16.59 -2.11
CA LEU A 464 -0.59 -15.42 -1.23
C LEU A 464 0.86 -15.04 -0.90
N LEU A 465 1.74 -16.03 -0.69
CA LEU A 465 3.16 -15.84 -0.40
C LEU A 465 3.98 -15.39 -1.62
N GLN A 466 3.57 -15.77 -2.83
CA GLN A 466 4.24 -15.41 -4.09
C GLN A 466 3.85 -14.02 -4.62
N ASN A 467 2.86 -13.36 -4.00
CA ASN A 467 2.34 -12.06 -4.41
C ASN A 467 2.81 -10.98 -3.44
N LYS A 468 4.13 -10.72 -3.44
CA LYS A 468 4.75 -9.60 -2.74
C LYS A 468 4.58 -8.30 -3.53
N ASN A 469 3.33 -7.97 -3.83
CA ASN A 469 2.96 -6.71 -4.42
C ASN A 469 3.04 -5.66 -3.30
N GLN A 470 4.06 -4.79 -3.33
CA GLN A 470 4.22 -3.66 -2.39
C GLN A 470 3.14 -2.58 -2.62
N THR A 471 1.93 -2.97 -3.01
CA THR A 471 0.92 -2.04 -3.51
C THR A 471 0.11 -1.41 -2.39
N SER A 472 -0.13 -2.04 -1.24
CA SER A 472 -0.68 -1.37 -0.04
C SER A 472 0.31 -0.37 0.56
N PHE A 473 1.60 -0.69 0.58
CA PHE A 473 2.67 0.25 0.94
C PHE A 473 2.65 1.44 -0.03
N MET A 474 2.66 1.20 -1.34
CA MET A 474 2.68 2.28 -2.35
C MET A 474 1.36 3.05 -2.50
N ALA A 475 0.21 2.45 -2.18
CA ALA A 475 -1.09 3.13 -2.12
C ALA A 475 -1.22 3.99 -0.87
N SER A 476 -0.80 3.51 0.30
CA SER A 476 -0.72 4.32 1.54
C SER A 476 0.27 5.49 1.41
N LEU A 477 1.31 5.32 0.58
CA LEU A 477 2.25 6.38 0.21
C LEU A 477 1.65 7.48 -0.70
N LEU A 478 0.50 7.25 -1.36
CA LEU A 478 -0.01 8.10 -2.45
C LEU A 478 -1.47 8.56 -2.31
N ILE A 479 -2.18 8.05 -1.32
CA ILE A 479 -3.46 8.59 -0.88
C ILE A 479 -3.20 9.94 -0.21
N GLU A 480 -3.61 11.00 -0.89
CA GLU A 480 -3.85 12.29 -0.25
C GLU A 480 -5.00 12.97 -1.01
N GLY A 481 -6.20 12.63 -0.59
CA GLY A 481 -7.28 13.57 -0.34
C GLY A 481 -7.65 13.38 1.13
N GLU A 482 -7.65 14.47 1.90
CA GLU A 482 -8.12 14.59 3.30
C GLU A 482 -7.99 13.35 4.19
N PHE A 483 -6.84 13.18 4.82
CA PHE A 483 -6.79 12.60 6.17
C PHE A 483 -6.02 13.55 7.07
N HIS A 484 -6.64 14.69 7.32
CA HIS A 484 -6.57 15.31 8.65
C HIS A 484 -7.56 14.51 9.50
N THR A 485 -7.04 13.64 10.37
CA THR A 485 -6.89 13.88 11.82
C THR A 485 -8.22 13.98 12.57
N THR A 486 -8.42 13.04 13.49
CA THR A 486 -9.24 13.17 14.70
C THR A 486 -10.68 13.65 14.50
N HIS A 487 -11.65 12.73 14.43
CA HIS A 487 -13.06 12.85 14.87
C HIS A 487 -13.85 14.17 14.68
N ALA A 488 -13.40 15.18 13.94
CA ALA A 488 -13.96 16.54 13.99
C ALA A 488 -14.68 16.94 12.70
N ASP A 489 -14.26 16.46 11.53
CA ASP A 489 -14.79 16.96 10.24
C ASP A 489 -16.01 16.19 9.69
N ASP A 490 -16.38 15.04 10.26
CA ASP A 490 -17.62 14.33 9.90
C ASP A 490 -18.89 14.88 10.57
N LYS A 491 -18.75 15.97 11.34
CA LYS A 491 -19.76 16.42 12.33
C LYS A 491 -20.16 15.31 13.31
N ILE A 492 -19.34 14.26 13.42
CA ILE A 492 -19.48 13.21 14.43
C ILE A 492 -18.89 13.76 15.70
N LYS A 493 -19.73 14.06 16.67
CA LYS A 493 -19.28 14.53 17.98
C LYS A 493 -19.24 13.33 18.93
N SER A 494 -18.33 13.40 19.90
CA SER A 494 -18.37 12.55 21.06
C SER A 494 -18.37 13.40 22.33
N PHE A 495 -19.27 13.11 23.25
CA PHE A 495 -19.26 13.77 24.56
C PHE A 495 -19.49 12.74 25.65
N LYS A 496 -18.90 13.01 26.82
CA LYS A 496 -19.08 12.23 28.03
C LYS A 496 -20.15 12.92 28.89
N LYS A 497 -21.16 12.17 29.31
CA LYS A 497 -22.12 12.58 30.32
C LYS A 497 -21.86 11.79 31.59
N ASP A 498 -21.49 12.49 32.66
CA ASP A 498 -21.44 11.86 33.97
C ASP A 498 -22.86 11.56 34.45
N LEU A 499 -23.01 10.40 35.08
CA LEU A 499 -24.29 9.87 35.53
C LEU A 499 -24.34 9.83 37.05
N HIS A 500 -25.53 10.03 37.61
CA HIS A 500 -25.75 9.81 39.04
C HIS A 500 -25.99 8.34 39.37
N ASP A 501 -25.87 8.00 40.66
CA ASP A 501 -26.07 6.64 41.17
C ASP A 501 -27.54 6.20 41.27
N GLU A 502 -28.49 7.03 40.83
CA GLU A 502 -29.94 6.80 41.00
C GLU A 502 -30.71 6.76 39.68
N ILE A 503 -30.20 6.04 38.67
CA ILE A 503 -30.90 5.89 37.39
C ILE A 503 -31.96 4.80 37.49
N ASP A 504 -33.20 5.12 37.13
CA ASP A 504 -34.25 4.11 36.97
C ASP A 504 -34.01 3.29 35.68
N ARG A 505 -34.08 1.97 35.80
CA ARG A 505 -33.74 1.06 34.69
C ARG A 505 -34.74 1.13 33.54
N ASP A 506 -36.02 1.23 33.85
CA ASP A 506 -37.08 1.22 32.84
C ASP A 506 -37.14 2.56 32.11
N GLU A 507 -36.98 3.67 32.83
CA GLU A 507 -36.85 5.00 32.21
C GLU A 507 -35.63 5.08 31.29
N PHE A 508 -34.49 4.50 31.71
CA PHE A 508 -33.27 4.51 30.91
C PHE A 508 -33.42 3.68 29.63
N VAL A 509 -33.98 2.47 29.73
CA VAL A 509 -34.22 1.63 28.55
C VAL A 509 -35.19 2.32 27.58
N LYS A 510 -36.22 3.00 28.08
CA LYS A 510 -37.15 3.76 27.24
C LYS A 510 -36.45 4.90 26.52
N PHE A 511 -35.64 5.68 27.23
CA PHE A 511 -34.83 6.76 26.65
C PHE A 511 -33.90 6.23 25.53
N ILE A 512 -33.21 5.12 25.76
CA ILE A 512 -32.30 4.52 24.77
C ILE A 512 -33.03 4.05 23.50
N LYS A 513 -34.25 3.51 23.65
CA LYS A 513 -35.06 3.07 22.50
C LYS A 513 -35.59 4.24 21.66
N GLU A 514 -35.76 5.40 22.26
CA GLU A 514 -36.24 6.63 21.62
C GLU A 514 -35.10 7.50 21.05
N LEU A 515 -33.84 7.06 21.14
CA LEU A 515 -32.70 7.79 20.61
C LEU A 515 -32.77 7.94 19.08
N PRO A 516 -32.49 9.15 18.55
CA PRO A 516 -32.41 9.36 17.11
C PRO A 516 -31.30 8.53 16.43
N ASP A 517 -31.49 8.22 15.14
CA ASP A 517 -30.55 7.48 14.29
C ASP A 517 -29.19 8.18 14.11
N SER A 518 -29.09 9.44 14.54
CA SER A 518 -27.83 10.18 14.60
C SER A 518 -26.86 9.63 15.65
N PHE A 519 -27.34 8.90 16.66
CA PHE A 519 -26.50 8.24 17.67
C PHE A 519 -26.08 6.86 17.19
N TYR A 520 -24.79 6.67 16.99
CA TYR A 520 -24.21 5.45 16.44
C TYR A 520 -23.75 4.51 17.54
N ARG A 521 -23.16 5.08 18.60
CA ARG A 521 -22.62 4.30 19.71
C ARG A 521 -22.77 5.01 21.03
N ILE A 522 -23.11 4.26 22.07
CA ILE A 522 -23.04 4.72 23.46
C ILE A 522 -22.35 3.64 24.26
N LYS A 523 -21.36 4.01 25.08
CA LYS A 523 -20.73 3.06 26.01
C LYS A 523 -20.41 3.74 27.32
N GLY A 524 -20.59 3.03 28.42
CA GLY A 524 -20.13 3.51 29.70
C GLY A 524 -20.55 2.63 30.86
N LEU A 525 -20.29 3.13 32.07
CA LEU A 525 -20.61 2.47 33.31
C LEU A 525 -21.79 3.16 33.97
N MET A 526 -22.75 2.38 34.46
CA MET A 526 -23.89 2.93 35.16
C MET A 526 -24.34 2.03 36.30
N SER A 527 -24.97 2.64 37.30
CA SER A 527 -25.62 1.93 38.39
C SER A 527 -27.12 2.23 38.31
N PHE A 528 -27.96 1.23 38.60
CA PHE A 528 -29.40 1.42 38.67
C PHE A 528 -29.83 1.63 40.12
N ARG A 529 -30.88 2.43 40.32
CA ARG A 529 -31.47 2.65 41.65
C ARG A 529 -31.88 1.32 42.26
N GLY A 530 -31.45 1.09 43.51
CA GLY A 530 -31.74 -0.14 44.25
C GLY A 530 -30.80 -1.31 43.94
N ASP A 531 -29.79 -1.13 43.09
CA ASP A 531 -28.77 -2.14 42.81
C ASP A 531 -27.40 -1.71 43.37
N THR A 532 -26.74 -2.63 44.07
CA THR A 532 -25.38 -2.42 44.59
C THR A 532 -24.31 -2.68 43.53
N LYS A 533 -24.69 -3.28 42.40
CA LYS A 533 -23.81 -3.63 41.30
C LYS A 533 -23.73 -2.51 40.26
N GLN A 534 -22.57 -2.40 39.62
CA GLN A 534 -22.36 -1.53 38.48
C GLN A 534 -22.49 -2.34 37.19
N TYR A 535 -22.95 -1.70 36.13
CA TYR A 535 -23.21 -2.32 34.84
C TYR A 535 -22.46 -1.61 33.73
N VAL A 536 -22.00 -2.38 32.76
CA VAL A 536 -21.51 -1.88 31.48
C VAL A 536 -22.70 -1.77 30.55
N PHE A 537 -22.99 -0.54 30.12
CA PHE A 537 -23.99 -0.27 29.09
C PHE A 537 -23.31 -0.11 27.74
N GLN A 538 -23.83 -0.81 26.73
CA GLN A 538 -23.36 -0.70 25.35
C GLN A 538 -24.56 -0.54 24.42
N TYR A 539 -24.51 0.42 23.52
CA TYR A 539 -25.50 0.66 22.47
C TYR A 539 -24.77 0.83 21.13
N VAL A 540 -25.20 0.08 20.11
CA VAL A 540 -24.67 0.17 18.73
C VAL A 540 -25.83 -0.05 17.77
N ASN A 541 -26.05 0.88 16.83
CA ASN A 541 -27.03 0.75 15.74
C ASN A 541 -28.41 0.25 16.21
N LYS A 542 -29.02 0.94 17.19
CA LYS A 542 -30.34 0.66 17.80
C LYS A 542 -30.44 -0.63 18.63
N LYS A 543 -29.36 -1.37 18.81
CA LYS A 543 -29.29 -2.50 19.74
C LYS A 543 -28.50 -2.06 20.97
N PHE A 544 -28.92 -2.51 22.15
CA PHE A 544 -28.16 -2.30 23.37
C PHE A 544 -28.10 -3.55 24.23
N ASP A 545 -27.06 -3.58 25.06
CA ASP A 545 -26.83 -4.61 26.06
C ASP A 545 -26.39 -3.98 27.40
N ILE A 546 -26.74 -4.64 28.50
CA ILE A 546 -26.42 -4.23 29.87
C ILE A 546 -25.82 -5.45 30.57
N THR A 547 -24.50 -5.46 30.75
CA THR A 547 -23.78 -6.56 31.39
C THR A 547 -23.22 -6.15 32.75
N LEU A 548 -23.02 -7.12 33.64
CA LEU A 548 -22.48 -6.85 34.97
C LEU A 548 -21.01 -6.42 34.87
N PHE A 549 -20.65 -5.32 35.53
CA PHE A 549 -19.25 -4.90 35.66
C PHE A 549 -18.57 -5.75 36.74
N SER A 550 -17.59 -6.55 36.34
CA SER A 550 -16.99 -7.65 37.14
C SER A 550 -15.87 -7.22 38.10
N ASN A 551 -15.69 -5.92 38.35
CA ASN A 551 -14.62 -5.42 39.21
C ASN A 551 -15.09 -5.22 40.67
N GLU A 552 -14.24 -5.52 41.65
CA GLU A 552 -14.56 -5.39 43.08
C GLU A 552 -14.67 -3.92 43.53
N LYS A 553 -14.09 -2.99 42.77
CA LYS A 553 -14.06 -1.56 43.09
C LYS A 553 -15.02 -0.76 42.21
N LYS A 554 -16.04 -0.13 42.80
CA LYS A 554 -17.03 0.69 42.09
C LYS A 554 -16.36 1.91 41.43
N CYS A 555 -16.53 2.06 40.11
CA CYS A 555 -16.02 3.19 39.33
C CYS A 555 -17.08 4.31 39.23
N ALA A 556 -16.70 5.50 38.76
CA ALA A 556 -17.66 6.57 38.48
C ALA A 556 -18.63 6.16 37.36
N ASN A 557 -19.93 6.49 37.49
CA ASN A 557 -20.90 6.26 36.42
C ASN A 557 -20.77 7.34 35.34
N PHE A 558 -20.74 6.94 34.09
CA PHE A 558 -20.72 7.83 32.93
C PHE A 558 -21.22 7.10 31.68
N LEU A 559 -21.66 7.86 30.68
CA LEU A 559 -21.90 7.39 29.32
C LEU A 559 -21.16 8.28 28.33
N VAL A 560 -20.50 7.67 27.36
CA VAL A 560 -19.90 8.35 26.22
C VAL A 560 -20.81 8.13 25.03
N PHE A 561 -21.30 9.23 24.46
CA PHE A 561 -22.17 9.24 23.30
C PHE A 561 -21.35 9.57 22.06
N ILE A 562 -21.59 8.87 20.96
CA ILE A 562 -20.93 9.07 19.67
C ILE A 562 -21.98 9.07 18.57
N GLY A 563 -21.99 10.11 17.73
CA GLY A 563 -23.01 10.27 16.72
C GLY A 563 -22.82 11.51 15.85
N LYS A 564 -23.54 11.58 14.73
CA LYS A 564 -23.43 12.63 13.71
C LYS A 564 -24.45 13.74 13.91
N ASN A 565 -24.00 14.99 13.95
CA ASN A 565 -24.82 16.17 14.27
C ASN A 565 -25.55 16.07 15.63
N ILE A 566 -24.97 15.37 16.59
CA ILE A 566 -25.53 15.27 17.95
C ILE A 566 -25.25 16.54 18.76
N ASP A 567 -26.17 16.91 19.63
CA ASP A 567 -26.05 18.06 20.53
C ASP A 567 -26.02 17.58 21.99
N GLU A 568 -25.23 18.25 22.83
CA GLU A 568 -25.18 18.02 24.27
C GLU A 568 -26.48 18.48 24.97
N GLY A 569 -27.30 19.29 24.28
CA GLY A 569 -28.60 19.79 24.74
C GLY A 569 -29.75 18.78 24.73
N ILE A 570 -29.52 17.50 24.38
CA ILE A 570 -30.54 16.46 24.59
C ILE A 570 -30.86 16.39 26.08
N ASN A 571 -32.15 16.48 26.41
CA ASN A 571 -32.59 16.42 27.79
C ASN A 571 -32.44 14.98 28.31
N PHE A 572 -31.26 14.67 28.83
CA PHE A 572 -30.98 13.42 29.51
C PHE A 572 -31.80 13.41 30.81
N PRO A 573 -32.71 12.45 31.01
CA PRO A 573 -33.51 12.38 32.25
C PRO A 573 -32.66 12.16 33.51
N PHE A 574 -31.34 11.97 33.35
CA PHE A 574 -30.43 11.41 34.35
C PHE A 574 -29.17 12.25 34.61
N GLY A 575 -29.01 13.43 33.99
CA GLY A 575 -27.91 14.36 34.27
C GLY A 575 -28.40 15.55 35.10
N LYS A 576 -27.82 15.83 36.27
CA LYS A 576 -28.36 16.86 37.18
C LYS A 576 -28.35 18.28 36.62
N ALA A 577 -29.23 19.07 37.24
CA ALA A 577 -29.06 20.49 37.57
C ALA A 577 -27.61 20.90 37.89
#